data_AF-A0A9X6UC19-F1
#
_entry.id   AF-A0A9X6UC19-F1
#
_cell.length_a   1.000
_cell.length_b   1.000
_cell.length_c   1.000
_cell.angle_alpha   90.00
_cell.angle_beta   90.00
_cell.angle_gamma   90.00
#
_symmetry.space_group_name_H-M   'P 1'
#
loop_
_entity.id
_entity.type
_entity.pdbx_description
1 polymer ?
#
loop_
_entity_poly.entity_id
_entity_poly.type
_entity_poly.pdbx_seq_one_letter_code
_entity_poly.pdbx_strand_id
1 'polypeptide(L)' 'MAQIKIDIQNCEQCPHSETSRVWTPDSWETVRKVHCKLLNKDVHSYLDWYDKSPVPDECPAKA' A
#
# COMPACT_ATOMS: atom_id res chain seq x y z
N MET A 1 2.71 -5.36 -26.55
CA MET A 1 3.23 -5.15 -25.18
C MET A 1 2.47 -6.10 -24.29
N ALA A 2 3.14 -7.08 -23.68
CA ALA A 2 2.47 -8.12 -22.89
C ALA A 2 1.84 -7.47 -21.64
N GLN A 3 0.52 -7.62 -21.47
CA GLN A 3 -0.14 -7.29 -20.21
C GLN A 3 0.25 -8.38 -19.20
N ILE A 4 1.24 -8.07 -18.38
CA ILE A 4 1.57 -8.90 -17.23
C ILE A 4 0.43 -8.66 -16.24
N LYS A 5 -0.48 -9.63 -16.12
CA LYS A 5 -1.47 -9.66 -15.04
C LYS A 5 -0.70 -9.91 -13.75
N ILE A 6 -0.28 -8.83 -13.10
CA ILE A 6 0.31 -8.92 -11.78
C ILE A 6 -0.88 -9.13 -10.85
N ASP A 7 -1.02 -10.34 -10.32
CA ASP A 7 -1.93 -10.61 -9.20
C ASP A 7 -1.35 -9.88 -7.98
N ILE A 8 -1.71 -8.61 -7.83
CA ILE A 8 -1.23 -7.77 -6.73
C ILE A 8 -2.07 -8.16 -5.52
N GLN A 9 -1.50 -9.00 -4.65
CA GLN A 9 -2.14 -9.39 -3.39
C GLN A 9 -1.92 -8.33 -2.29
N ASN A 10 -0.79 -7.63 -2.36
CA ASN A 10 -0.46 -6.53 -1.46
C ASN A 10 -0.20 -5.24 -2.23
N CYS A 11 -0.73 -4.11 -1.74
CA CYS A 11 -0.44 -2.81 -2.34
C CYS A 11 1.06 -2.54 -2.44
N GLU A 12 1.85 -2.97 -1.45
CA GLU A 12 3.32 -2.86 -1.44
C GLU A 12 4.04 -3.56 -2.61
N GLN A 13 3.40 -4.53 -3.27
CA GLN A 13 3.94 -5.18 -4.47
C GLN A 13 3.67 -4.36 -5.74
N CYS A 14 2.81 -3.35 -5.66
CA CYS A 14 2.52 -2.47 -6.78
C CYS A 14 3.64 -1.43 -6.93
N PRO A 15 4.22 -1.24 -8.14
CA PRO A 15 5.21 -0.20 -8.39
C PRO A 15 4.67 1.23 -8.23
N HIS A 16 3.34 1.38 -8.17
CA HIS A 16 2.66 2.65 -7.93
C HIS A 16 2.27 2.87 -6.46
N SER A 17 2.60 1.94 -5.58
CA SER A 17 2.48 2.14 -4.13
C SER A 17 3.74 2.82 -3.61
N GLU A 18 3.55 3.72 -2.65
CA GLU A 18 4.63 4.36 -1.92
C GLU A 18 4.38 4.15 -0.44
N THR A 19 5.23 3.31 0.16
CA THR A 19 5.17 3.02 1.59
C THR A 19 6.12 3.95 2.32
N SER A 20 5.62 4.71 3.28
CA SER A 20 6.42 5.59 4.13
C SER A 20 6.21 5.24 5.59
N ARG A 21 7.25 5.35 6.42
CA ARG A 21 7.11 5.15 7.85
C ARG A 21 6.39 6.36 8.47
N VAL A 22 5.41 6.09 9.34
CA VAL A 22 4.75 7.11 10.16
C VAL A 22 5.40 7.07 11.54
N TRP A 23 5.73 8.24 12.08
CA TRP A 23 6.37 8.35 13.39
C TRP A 23 5.28 8.63 14.43
N THR A 24 5.03 7.65 15.29
CA THR A 24 4.03 7.75 16.35
C THR A 24 4.70 8.13 17.66
N PRO A 25 4.00 8.89 18.53
CA PRO A 25 4.53 9.24 19.85
C PRO A 25 4.81 7.99 20.70
N ASP A 26 4.05 6.92 20.48
CA ASP A 26 4.37 5.57 20.92
C ASP A 26 5.50 5.00 20.05
N SER A 27 6.74 5.17 20.53
CA SER A 27 8.00 4.81 19.84
C SER A 27 8.21 3.29 19.64
N TRP A 28 7.23 2.47 20.00
CA TRP A 28 7.29 1.02 19.88
C TRP A 28 6.52 0.48 18.68
N GLU A 29 5.57 1.24 18.16
CA GLU A 29 4.73 0.83 17.03
C GLU A 29 5.40 1.30 15.73
N THR A 30 5.85 0.37 14.90
CA THR A 30 6.39 0.71 13.58
C THR A 30 5.21 0.78 12.61
N VAL A 31 4.52 1.90 12.58
CA VAL A 31 3.45 2.11 11.60
C VAL A 31 3.99 2.64 10.27
N ARG A 32 3.33 2.25 9.19
CA ARG A 32 3.61 2.61 7.81
C ARG A 32 2.34 3.17 7.19
N LYS A 33 2.48 4.17 6.33
CA LYS A 33 1.43 4.62 5.43
C LYS A 33 1.71 4.07 4.04
N VAL A 34 0.67 3.64 3.34
CA VAL A 34 0.69 3.19 1.96
C VAL A 34 -0.10 4.20 1.14
N HIS A 35 0.63 4.95 0.33
CA HIS A 35 0.08 5.91 -0.61
C HIS A 35 -0.01 5.29 -2.00
N CYS A 36 -1.16 5.38 -2.67
CA CYS A 36 -1.32 4.90 -4.04
C CYS A 36 -1.19 6.08 -5.01
N LYS A 37 -0.13 6.11 -5.82
CA LYS A 37 0.11 7.18 -6.81
C LYS A 37 -0.91 7.19 -7.95
N LEU A 38 -1.42 6.01 -8.33
CA LEU A 38 -2.42 5.89 -9.40
C LEU A 38 -3.78 6.49 -9.00
N LEU A 39 -4.19 6.27 -7.75
CA LEU A 39 -5.43 6.80 -7.20
C LEU A 39 -5.24 8.18 -6.54
N ASN A 40 -3.99 8.64 -6.45
CA ASN A 40 -3.58 9.86 -5.75
C ASN A 40 -4.19 9.97 -4.34
N LYS A 41 -4.29 8.84 -3.63
CA LYS A 41 -4.89 8.76 -2.30
C LYS A 41 -4.11 7.83 -1.39
N ASP A 42 -4.12 8.16 -0.10
CA ASP A 42 -3.63 7.26 0.93
C ASP A 42 -4.63 6.12 1.10
N VAL A 43 -4.22 4.92 0.70
CA VAL A 43 -5.06 3.72 0.82
C VAL A 43 -4.99 3.16 2.23
N HIS A 44 -3.84 3.31 2.90
CA HIS A 44 -3.67 3.01 4.32
C HIS A 44 -2.82 4.10 4.97
N SER A 45 -3.40 4.89 5.87
CA SER A 45 -2.64 5.95 6.57
C SER A 45 -1.92 5.43 7.83
N TYR A 46 -2.39 4.31 8.37
CA TYR A 46 -1.98 3.76 9.66
C TYR A 46 -1.98 2.23 9.58
N LEU A 47 -1.00 1.68 8.87
CA LEU A 47 -0.82 0.24 8.75
C LEU A 47 0.32 -0.20 9.66
N ASP A 48 0.10 -1.19 10.51
CA ASP A 48 1.20 -1.75 11.27
C ASP A 48 2.20 -2.44 10.33
N TRP A 49 3.49 -2.41 10.65
CA TRP A 49 4.53 -3.08 9.87
C TRP A 49 4.33 -4.59 9.76
N TYR A 50 3.59 -5.20 10.69
CA TYR A 50 3.24 -6.62 10.69
C TYR A 50 1.96 -6.91 9.89
N ASP A 51 1.10 -5.90 9.71
CA ASP A 51 -0.15 -6.07 8.99
C ASP A 51 0.09 -6.12 7.48
N LYS A 52 -0.75 -6.86 6.76
CA LYS A 52 -0.67 -6.90 5.30
C LYS A 52 -1.30 -5.62 4.76
N SER A 53 -0.82 -5.10 3.63
CA SER A 53 -1.45 -3.98 2.94
C SER A 53 -2.51 -4.49 1.97
N PRO A 54 -3.79 -4.75 2.38
CA PRO A 54 -4.78 -5.27 1.45
C PRO A 54 -4.99 -4.27 0.31
N VAL A 55 -5.09 -4.81 -0.89
CA VAL A 55 -5.39 -4.00 -2.07
C VAL A 55 -6.86 -3.59 -2.03
N PRO A 56 -7.17 -2.29 -2.00
CA PRO A 56 -8.56 -1.84 -2.01
C PRO A 56 -9.22 -2.19 -3.35
N ASP A 57 -10.53 -2.45 -3.32
CA ASP A 57 -11.31 -2.81 -4.51
C ASP A 57 -11.29 -1.75 -5.62
N GLU A 58 -11.05 -0.49 -5.27
CA GLU A 58 -10.86 0.60 -6.24
C GLU A 58 -9.51 0.56 -6.96
N CYS A 59 -8.62 -0.39 -6.65
CA CYS A 59 -7.32 -0.48 -7.30
C CYS A 59 -7.47 -0.87 -8.78
N PRO A 60 -7.06 -0.01 -9.73
CA PRO A 60 -7.19 -0.29 -11.16
C PRO A 60 -6.30 -1.44 -11.63
N ALA A 61 -5.39 -1.92 -10.76
CA ALA A 61 -4.49 -3.03 -11.02
C ALA A 61 -4.98 -4.38 -10.44
N LYS A 62 -6.16 -4.42 -9.79
CA LYS A 62 -6.79 -5.65 -9.26
C LYS A 62 -7.53 -6.44 -10.36
N ALA A 63 -6.95 -6.55 -11.55
CA ALA A 63 -7.60 -7.07 -12.77
C ALA A 63 -7.26 -8.53 -13.10
#